data_AF-A0A7S2GH30-F1
#
_entry.id   AF-A0A7S2GH30-F1
#
_cell.length_a   1.000
_cell.length_b   1.000
_cell.length_c   1.000
_cell.angle_alpha   90.00
_cell.angle_beta   90.00
_cell.angle_gamma   90.00
#
_symmetry.space_group_name_H-M   'P 1'
#
loop_
_entity.id
_entity.type
_entity.pdbx_description
1 polymer ?
#
loop_
_entity_poly.entity_id
_entity_poly.type
_entity_poly.pdbx_seq_one_letter_code
_entity_poly.pdbx_strand_id
1 'polypeptide(L)'
;CLASAAASPTVEQITEEDAERDAELDRKVALVRSVGEECQTEPELRRLIDKKPDFVLYDGFEPSGRMHIAQGIYKTINVNKCTNAGGTFIFWVADWFALMNDKMGGDIDKIQTVGKYLIEVWKA
;
A
#
# COMPACT_ATOMS: atom_id res chain seq x y z
N CYS A 1 -28.39 -14.89 56.83
CA CYS A 1 -27.57 -13.95 56.04
C CYS A 1 -27.10 -14.62 54.77
N LEU A 2 -27.60 -14.14 53.64
CA LEU A 2 -27.30 -14.63 52.30
C LEU A 2 -25.84 -14.33 51.95
N ALA A 3 -25.07 -15.36 51.58
CA ALA A 3 -23.76 -15.17 50.97
C ALA A 3 -23.96 -14.95 49.46
N SER A 4 -23.75 -13.72 49.01
CA SER A 4 -23.65 -13.33 47.61
C SER A 4 -22.33 -13.84 47.05
N ALA A 5 -22.37 -14.88 46.21
CA ALA A 5 -21.23 -15.25 45.38
C ALA A 5 -21.15 -14.28 44.20
N ALA A 6 -20.11 -13.44 44.20
CA ALA A 6 -19.78 -12.60 43.06
C ALA A 6 -19.34 -13.49 41.89
N ALA A 7 -20.00 -13.35 40.74
CA ALA A 7 -19.55 -13.94 39.50
C ALA A 7 -18.17 -13.37 39.13
N SER A 8 -17.18 -14.25 38.98
CA SER A 8 -15.87 -13.89 38.43
C SER A 8 -16.03 -13.39 36.99
N PRO A 9 -15.21 -12.41 36.54
CA PRO A 9 -15.23 -11.97 35.15
C PRO A 9 -14.80 -13.15 34.27
N THR A 10 -15.68 -13.56 33.38
CA THR A 10 -15.39 -14.55 32.35
C THR A 10 -14.23 -14.07 31.50
N VAL A 11 -13.14 -14.84 31.50
CA VAL A 11 -12.09 -14.78 30.49
C VAL A 11 -12.78 -14.97 29.14
N GLU A 12 -12.75 -13.94 28.28
CA GLU A 12 -13.28 -14.02 26.91
C GLU A 12 -12.67 -15.23 26.22
N GLN A 13 -13.51 -16.18 25.81
CA GLN A 13 -13.07 -17.31 25.01
C GLN A 13 -12.72 -16.76 23.61
N ILE A 14 -11.42 -16.65 23.32
CA ILE A 14 -10.93 -16.39 21.96
C ILE A 14 -11.48 -17.50 21.07
N THR A 15 -12.29 -17.13 20.09
CA THR A 15 -12.82 -18.09 19.12
C THR A 15 -11.73 -18.46 18.12
N GLU A 16 -11.76 -19.67 17.54
CA GLU A 16 -10.82 -20.06 16.48
C GLU A 16 -10.88 -19.08 15.29
N GLU A 17 -12.06 -18.54 15.00
CA GLU A 17 -12.29 -17.51 13.97
C GLU A 17 -11.54 -16.19 14.25
N ASP A 18 -11.51 -15.75 15.52
CA ASP A 18 -10.78 -14.54 15.90
C ASP A 18 -9.26 -14.72 15.75
N ALA A 19 -8.75 -15.90 16.06
CA ALA A 19 -7.34 -16.23 15.90
C ALA A 19 -6.93 -16.30 14.41
N GLU A 20 -7.77 -16.88 13.56
CA GLU A 20 -7.55 -16.91 12.10
C GLU A 20 -7.57 -15.51 11.50
N ARG A 21 -8.51 -14.65 11.93
CA ARG A 21 -8.59 -13.25 11.50
C ARG A 21 -7.34 -12.46 11.88
N ASP A 22 -6.87 -12.63 13.11
CA ASP A 22 -5.67 -11.93 13.61
C ASP A 22 -4.40 -12.41 12.89
N ALA A 23 -4.29 -13.71 12.62
CA ALA A 23 -3.19 -14.28 11.83
C ALA A 23 -3.17 -13.74 10.38
N GLU A 24 -4.34 -13.62 9.74
CA GLU A 24 -4.44 -13.03 8.40
C GLU A 24 -4.11 -11.52 8.41
N LEU A 25 -4.54 -10.80 9.44
CA LEU A 25 -4.19 -9.39 9.62
C LEU A 25 -2.68 -9.21 9.76
N ASP A 26 -2.03 -10.01 10.62
CA ASP A 26 -0.58 -9.95 10.81
C ASP A 26 0.18 -10.32 9.52
N ARG A 27 -0.31 -11.29 8.74
CA ARG A 27 0.23 -11.62 7.41
C ARG A 27 0.18 -10.41 6.47
N LYS A 28 -0.97 -9.73 6.39
CA LYS A 28 -1.15 -8.53 5.54
C LYS A 28 -0.23 -7.40 5.98
N VAL A 29 -0.16 -7.13 7.28
CA VAL A 29 0.71 -6.09 7.86
C VAL A 29 2.17 -6.39 7.55
N ALA A 30 2.62 -7.63 7.72
CA ALA A 30 4.00 -8.03 7.42
C ALA A 30 4.36 -7.85 5.94
N LEU A 31 3.44 -8.21 5.03
CA LEU A 31 3.64 -8.00 3.58
C LEU A 31 3.83 -6.52 3.24
N VAL A 32 2.93 -5.65 3.70
CA VAL A 32 3.01 -4.21 3.43
C VAL A 32 4.24 -3.59 4.11
N ARG A 33 4.54 -3.99 5.35
CA ARG A 33 5.70 -3.48 6.09
C ARG A 33 7.03 -3.83 5.42
N SER A 34 7.11 -4.97 4.72
CA SER A 34 8.30 -5.41 3.99
C SER A 34 8.63 -4.60 2.73
N VAL A 35 7.74 -3.69 2.31
CA VAL A 35 7.93 -2.81 1.15
C VAL A 35 8.75 -1.58 1.51
N GLY A 36 8.43 -0.97 2.66
CA GLY A 36 9.11 0.24 3.14
C GLY A 36 10.35 -0.11 3.93
N GLU A 37 11.45 0.61 3.68
CA GLU A 37 12.60 0.61 4.60
C GLU A 37 12.19 1.21 5.96
N GLU A 38 11.40 2.29 5.91
CA GLU A 38 10.85 3.02 7.05
C GLU A 38 9.30 2.93 7.08
N CYS A 39 8.70 2.93 8.27
CA CYS A 39 7.25 2.94 8.46
C CYS A 39 6.85 3.92 9.57
N GLN A 40 5.96 4.87 9.24
CA GLN A 40 5.48 5.92 10.14
C GLN A 40 3.95 5.83 10.28
N THR A 41 3.39 5.24 11.32
CA THR A 41 4.00 4.34 12.31
C THR A 41 3.44 2.91 12.16
N GLU A 42 4.18 1.89 12.61
CA GLU A 42 3.72 0.48 12.52
C GLU A 42 2.35 0.23 13.21
N PRO A 43 2.06 0.81 14.39
CA PRO A 43 0.73 0.67 15.00
C PRO A 43 -0.39 1.31 14.16
N GLU A 44 -0.12 2.41 13.46
CA GLU A 44 -1.09 3.04 12.56
C GLU A 44 -1.32 2.22 11.30
N LEU A 45 -0.26 1.61 10.74
CA LEU A 45 -0.37 0.67 9.62
C LEU A 45 -1.27 -0.51 9.98
N ARG A 46 -1.05 -1.14 11.14
CA ARG A 46 -1.90 -2.25 11.59
C ARG A 46 -3.35 -1.83 11.78
N ARG A 47 -3.59 -0.70 12.44
CA ARG A 47 -4.95 -0.14 12.64
C ARG A 47 -5.63 0.21 11.31
N LEU A 48 -4.89 0.68 10.32
CA LEU A 48 -5.41 1.00 8.99
C LEU A 48 -5.90 -0.27 8.28
N ILE A 49 -5.06 -1.30 8.23
CA ILE A 49 -5.36 -2.55 7.52
C ILE A 49 -6.51 -3.31 8.20
N ASP A 50 -6.58 -3.27 9.54
CA ASP A 50 -7.69 -3.86 10.31
C ASP A 50 -9.04 -3.18 10.01
N LYS A 51 -9.04 -1.84 9.95
CA LYS A 51 -10.28 -1.06 9.75
C LYS A 51 -10.72 -0.90 8.30
N LYS A 52 -9.78 -0.97 7.36
CA LYS A 52 -10.01 -0.75 5.92
C LYS A 52 -9.43 -1.93 5.13
N PRO A 53 -10.23 -2.99 4.89
CA PRO A 53 -9.77 -4.13 4.11
C PRO A 53 -9.44 -3.75 2.66
N ASP A 54 -9.97 -2.64 2.14
CA ASP A 54 -9.76 -2.06 0.82
C ASP A 54 -8.87 -0.80 0.86
N PHE A 55 -7.81 -0.81 1.69
CA PHE A 55 -6.90 0.31 1.82
C PHE A 55 -6.24 0.69 0.49
N VAL A 56 -6.01 1.99 0.31
CA VAL A 56 -5.44 2.56 -0.91
C VAL A 56 -4.00 2.99 -0.66
N LEU A 57 -3.10 2.61 -1.57
CA LEU A 57 -1.73 3.09 -1.64
C LEU A 57 -1.54 3.84 -2.95
N TYR A 58 -0.54 4.71 -3.00
CA TYR A 58 -0.18 5.40 -4.24
C TYR A 58 1.31 5.64 -4.33
N ASP A 59 1.78 5.79 -5.56
CA ASP A 59 3.15 6.20 -5.86
C ASP A 59 3.17 7.03 -7.14
N GLY A 60 3.83 8.17 -7.08
CA GLY A 60 3.85 9.16 -8.15
C GLY A 60 5.16 9.11 -8.93
N PHE A 61 5.09 9.43 -10.22
CA PHE A 61 6.27 9.54 -11.06
C PHE A 61 6.14 10.69 -12.05
N GLU A 62 7.26 11.37 -12.29
CA GLU A 62 7.37 12.41 -13.32
C GLU A 62 7.78 11.78 -14.65
N PRO A 63 6.96 11.88 -15.71
CA PRO A 63 7.34 11.42 -17.04
C PRO A 63 8.51 12.25 -17.59
N SER A 64 9.71 11.68 -17.53
CA SER A 64 10.96 12.40 -17.78
C SER A 64 11.89 11.73 -18.80
N GLY A 65 11.49 10.59 -19.35
CA GLY A 65 12.22 9.87 -20.39
C GLY A 65 12.08 8.37 -20.27
N ARG A 66 13.20 7.65 -20.37
CA ARG A 66 13.24 6.18 -20.29
C ARG A 66 13.01 5.71 -18.86
N MET A 67 12.25 4.63 -18.70
CA MET A 67 12.05 4.02 -17.38
C MET A 67 13.34 3.33 -16.91
N HIS A 68 13.74 3.60 -15.67
CA HIS A 68 14.80 2.85 -15.01
C HIS A 68 14.28 1.49 -14.50
N ILE A 69 15.15 0.48 -14.42
CA ILE A 69 14.76 -0.87 -13.97
C ILE A 69 14.09 -0.89 -12.59
N ALA A 70 14.48 0.01 -11.70
CA ALA A 70 13.88 0.14 -10.37
C ALA A 70 12.44 0.70 -10.42
N GLN A 71 12.12 1.56 -11.39
CA GLN A 71 10.79 2.13 -11.57
C GLN A 71 9.82 1.13 -12.22
N GLY A 72 10.35 0.18 -12.98
CA GLY A 72 9.59 -0.96 -13.53
C GLY A 72 9.58 -2.14 -12.55
N ILE A 73 10.58 -3.01 -12.65
CA ILE A 73 10.62 -4.31 -11.97
C ILE A 73 10.51 -4.19 -10.45
N TYR A 74 11.33 -3.34 -9.82
CA TYR A 74 11.33 -3.22 -8.36
C TYR A 74 10.00 -2.64 -7.84
N LYS A 75 9.46 -1.63 -8.53
CA LYS A 75 8.12 -1.10 -8.24
C LYS A 75 7.05 -2.19 -8.36
N THR A 76 7.06 -2.99 -9.42
CA THR A 76 6.10 -4.09 -9.62
C THR A 76 6.17 -5.11 -8.50
N ILE A 77 7.36 -5.48 -8.02
CA ILE A 77 7.52 -6.39 -6.87
C ILE A 77 6.81 -5.83 -5.62
N ASN A 78 6.99 -4.53 -5.35
CA ASN A 78 6.39 -3.87 -4.21
C ASN A 78 4.86 -3.75 -4.36
N VAL A 79 4.38 -3.37 -5.54
CA VAL A 79 2.94 -3.26 -5.84
C VAL A 79 2.26 -4.63 -5.72
N ASN A 80 2.91 -5.71 -6.16
CA ASN A 80 2.40 -7.07 -6.01
C ASN A 80 2.25 -7.47 -4.54
N LYS A 81 3.21 -7.10 -3.67
CA LYS A 81 3.07 -7.33 -2.23
C LYS A 81 1.87 -6.59 -1.64
N CYS A 82 1.68 -5.32 -2.01
CA CYS A 82 0.58 -4.49 -1.52
C CYS A 82 -0.79 -5.01 -1.98
N THR A 83 -0.90 -5.39 -3.26
CA THR A 83 -2.15 -5.93 -3.83
C THR A 83 -2.47 -7.32 -3.29
N ASN A 84 -1.46 -8.19 -3.07
CA ASN A 84 -1.63 -9.47 -2.39
C ASN A 84 -2.05 -9.34 -0.91
N ALA A 85 -1.81 -8.19 -0.29
CA ALA A 85 -2.31 -7.87 1.05
C ALA A 85 -3.76 -7.31 1.04
N GLY A 86 -4.38 -7.17 -0.13
CA GLY A 86 -5.73 -6.64 -0.32
C GLY A 86 -5.82 -5.16 -0.67
N GLY A 87 -4.68 -4.47 -0.81
CA GLY A 87 -4.65 -3.04 -1.09
C GLY A 87 -4.89 -2.71 -2.57
N THR A 88 -5.51 -1.56 -2.83
CA THR A 88 -5.57 -0.97 -4.18
C THR A 88 -4.39 -0.03 -4.38
N PHE A 89 -3.63 -0.19 -5.45
CA PHE A 89 -2.47 0.65 -5.74
C PHE A 89 -2.75 1.61 -6.89
N ILE A 90 -2.53 2.91 -6.66
CA ILE A 90 -2.73 3.98 -7.63
C ILE A 90 -1.38 4.49 -8.14
N PHE A 91 -1.18 4.39 -9.44
CA PHE A 91 -0.05 5.03 -10.12
C PHE A 91 -0.44 6.47 -10.48
N TRP A 92 0.21 7.46 -9.87
CA TRP A 92 -0.04 8.87 -10.16
C TRP A 92 0.92 9.38 -11.24
N VAL A 93 0.40 9.61 -12.45
CA VAL A 93 1.16 10.20 -13.56
C VAL A 93 1.30 11.70 -13.30
N ALA A 94 2.46 12.14 -12.81
CA ALA A 94 2.69 13.52 -12.39
C ALA A 94 3.17 14.40 -13.56
N ASP A 95 2.34 14.54 -14.60
CA ASP A 95 2.66 15.31 -15.81
C ASP A 95 2.83 16.82 -15.54
N TRP A 96 1.97 17.40 -14.70
CA TRP A 96 2.10 18.80 -14.29
C TRP A 96 3.36 19.06 -13.46
N PHE A 97 3.76 18.10 -12.62
CA PHE A 97 5.01 18.20 -11.85
C PHE A 97 6.22 18.09 -12.78
N ALA A 98 6.17 17.19 -13.76
CA ALA A 98 7.19 17.10 -14.80
C ALA A 98 7.29 18.41 -15.62
N LEU A 99 6.15 19.06 -15.89
CA LEU A 99 6.12 20.37 -16.56
C LEU A 99 6.79 21.45 -15.71
N MET A 100 6.43 21.53 -14.41
CA MET A 100 7.03 22.49 -13.47
C MET A 100 8.54 22.27 -13.26
N ASN A 101 9.01 21.03 -13.46
CA ASN A 101 10.42 20.65 -13.33
C ASN A 101 11.19 20.67 -14.67
N ASP A 102 10.67 21.39 -15.68
CA ASP A 102 11.26 21.56 -17.01
C ASP A 102 11.63 20.24 -17.71
N LYS A 103 10.93 19.14 -17.37
CA LYS A 103 11.17 17.84 -18.02
C LYS A 103 10.78 17.93 -19.48
N MET A 104 11.50 17.18 -20.32
CA MET A 104 11.27 17.16 -21.78
C MET A 104 11.33 18.56 -22.44
N GLY A 105 12.02 19.51 -21.82
CA GLY A 105 12.10 20.90 -22.28
C GLY A 105 10.83 21.73 -22.02
N GLY A 106 10.03 21.36 -21.01
CA GLY A 106 8.78 22.05 -20.68
C GLY A 106 7.64 21.80 -21.67
N ASP A 107 7.74 20.73 -22.46
CA ASP A 107 6.77 20.38 -23.51
C ASP A 107 5.77 19.35 -22.97
N ILE A 108 4.54 19.79 -22.69
CA ILE A 108 3.50 18.96 -22.09
C ILE A 108 3.08 17.79 -22.99
N ASP A 109 3.09 17.96 -24.31
CA ASP A 109 2.71 16.90 -25.25
C ASP A 109 3.75 15.76 -25.23
N LYS A 110 5.03 16.12 -25.13
CA LYS A 110 6.11 15.13 -24.95
C LYS A 110 6.02 14.45 -23.59
N ILE A 111 5.76 15.20 -22.51
CA ILE A 111 5.59 14.64 -21.16
C ILE A 111 4.44 13.63 -21.14
N GLN A 112 3.29 13.96 -21.71
CA GLN A 112 2.14 13.05 -21.77
C GLN A 112 2.42 11.82 -22.64
N THR A 113 3.17 11.98 -23.73
CA THR A 113 3.62 10.86 -24.57
C THR A 113 4.51 9.90 -23.77
N VAL A 114 5.47 10.43 -23.00
CA VAL A 114 6.29 9.62 -22.09
C VAL A 114 5.43 8.97 -21.02
N GLY A 115 4.46 9.68 -20.44
CA GLY A 115 3.54 9.12 -19.45
C GLY A 115 2.79 7.89 -19.97
N LYS A 116 2.26 7.96 -21.20
CA LYS A 116 1.63 6.82 -21.88
C LYS A 116 2.61 5.67 -22.10
N TYR A 117 3.85 5.97 -22.52
CA TYR A 117 4.91 4.96 -22.62
C TYR A 117 5.16 4.25 -21.29
N LEU A 118 5.28 4.98 -20.17
CA LEU A 118 5.50 4.37 -18.85
C LEU A 118 4.32 3.49 -18.42
N ILE A 119 3.08 3.91 -18.72
CA ILE A 119 1.87 3.10 -18.50
C ILE A 119 1.96 1.76 -19.25
N GLU A 120 2.34 1.77 -20.52
CA GLU A 120 2.48 0.53 -21.30
C GLU A 120 3.59 -0.38 -20.76
N VAL A 121 4.67 0.18 -20.22
CA VAL A 121 5.73 -0.62 -19.58
C VAL A 121 5.23 -1.34 -18.32
N TRP A 122 4.38 -0.73 -17.50
CA TRP A 122 3.82 -1.43 -16.32
C TRP A 122 2.69 -2.41 -16.65
N LYS A 123 2.04 -2.28 -17.81
CA LYS A 123 1.02 -3.23 -18.25
C LYS A 123 1.61 -4.54 -18.80
N ALA A 124 2.81 -4.47 -19.37
CA ALA A 124 3.52 -5.60 -19.97
C ALA A 124 4.08 -6.57 -18.92
#